data_AF-A0A060LY01-F1
#
_entry.id   AF-A0A060LY01-F1
#
_cell.length_a   1.000
_cell.length_b   1.000
_cell.length_c   1.000
_cell.angle_alpha   90.00
_cell.angle_beta   90.00
_cell.angle_gamma   90.00
#
_symmetry.space_group_name_H-M   'P 1'
#
loop_
_entity.id
_entity.type
_entity.pdbx_description
1 polymer ?
#
loop_
_entity_poly.entity_id
_entity_poly.type
_entity_poly.pdbx_seq_one_letter_code
_entity_poly.pdbx_strand_id
1 'polypeptide(L)'
;MKKFLRRLLKVLFWTVIFTIVPMYVVFLAADIYDVYVLTKQGGNALFWTYVFGTMGLMVTIPLATLSYLLVVFFEWKDGDKKRKDN
;
A
#
# COMPACT_ATOMS: atom_id res chain seq x y z
N MET A 1 9.48 -1.92 22.47
CA MET A 1 9.81 -1.59 21.06
C MET A 1 9.54 -2.71 20.05
N LYS A 2 9.90 -3.98 20.30
CA LYS A 2 9.73 -5.08 19.31
C LYS A 2 8.29 -5.23 18.75
N LYS A 3 7.26 -5.00 19.56
CA LYS A 3 5.84 -5.11 19.16
C LYS A 3 5.37 -3.98 18.23
N PHE A 4 5.85 -2.75 18.45
CA PHE A 4 5.58 -1.60 17.58
C PHE A 4 6.23 -1.78 16.21
N LEU A 5 7.53 -2.11 16.19
CA LEU A 5 8.27 -2.30 14.95
C LEU A 5 7.66 -3.43 14.10
N ARG A 6 7.29 -4.55 14.72
CA ARG A 6 6.60 -5.66 14.03
C ARG A 6 5.24 -5.24 13.44
N ARG A 7 4.48 -4.38 14.13
CA ARG A 7 3.20 -3.87 13.62
C ARG A 7 3.40 -2.91 12.45
N LEU A 8 4.34 -1.97 12.56
CA LEU A 8 4.69 -1.06 11.47
C LEU A 8 5.15 -1.81 10.22
N LEU A 9 6.06 -2.79 10.37
CA LEU A 9 6.52 -3.64 9.26
C LEU A 9 5.37 -4.40 8.60
N LYS A 10 4.44 -4.92 9.41
CA LYS A 10 3.24 -5.59 8.89
C LYS A 10 2.38 -4.62 8.09
N VAL A 11 2.13 -3.42 8.59
CA VAL A 11 1.37 -2.38 7.87
C VAL A 11 2.04 -2.05 6.54
N LEU A 12 3.34 -1.75 6.55
CA LEU A 12 4.11 -1.44 5.34
C LEU A 12 4.07 -2.57 4.32
N PHE A 13 4.23 -3.82 4.77
CA PHE A 13 4.15 -4.99 3.91
C PHE A 13 2.77 -5.12 3.24
N TRP A 14 1.70 -4.95 4.01
CA TRP A 14 0.35 -4.94 3.46
C TRP A 14 0.14 -3.77 2.49
N THR A 15 0.63 -2.57 2.81
CA THR A 15 0.56 -1.42 1.90
C THR A 15 1.21 -1.73 0.57
N VAL A 16 2.41 -2.31 0.55
CA VAL A 16 3.09 -2.69 -0.69
C VAL A 16 2.25 -3.66 -1.52
N ILE A 17 1.68 -4.69 -0.89
CA ILE A 17 0.81 -5.66 -1.57
C ILE A 17 -0.43 -4.96 -2.15
N PHE A 18 -1.11 -4.15 -1.34
CA PHE A 18 -2.33 -3.44 -1.75
C PHE A 18 -2.08 -2.35 -2.80
N THR A 19 -0.85 -1.87 -2.95
CA THR A 19 -0.50 -0.93 -4.02
C THR A 19 -0.13 -1.66 -5.31
N ILE A 20 0.72 -2.69 -5.23
CA ILE A 20 1.29 -3.34 -6.42
C ILE A 20 0.33 -4.34 -7.05
N VAL A 21 -0.38 -5.15 -6.25
CA VAL A 21 -1.25 -6.21 -6.78
C VAL A 21 -2.41 -5.64 -7.62
N PRO A 22 -3.15 -4.61 -7.17
CA PRO A 22 -4.20 -4.04 -7.99
C PRO A 22 -3.68 -3.36 -9.25
N MET A 23 -2.54 -2.66 -9.18
CA MET A 23 -1.91 -2.10 -10.37
C MET A 23 -1.58 -3.17 -11.40
N TYR A 24 -1.00 -4.29 -10.97
CA TYR A 24 -0.70 -5.41 -11.86
C TYR A 24 -1.95 -5.96 -12.52
N VAL A 25 -3.03 -6.16 -11.76
CA VAL A 25 -4.30 -6.65 -12.29
C VAL A 25 -4.90 -5.70 -13.32
N VAL A 26 -4.84 -4.39 -13.08
CA VAL A 26 -5.34 -3.37 -14.03
C VAL A 26 -4.54 -3.39 -15.33
N PHE A 27 -3.21 -3.40 -15.26
CA PHE A 27 -2.37 -3.45 -16.47
C PHE A 27 -2.52 -4.77 -17.23
N LEU A 28 -2.65 -5.89 -16.52
CA LEU A 28 -2.89 -7.18 -17.14
C LEU A 28 -4.25 -7.24 -17.85
N ALA A 29 -5.29 -6.64 -17.26
CA ALA A 29 -6.59 -6.52 -17.91
C ALA A 29 -6.53 -5.63 -19.17
N ALA A 30 -5.78 -4.53 -19.12
CA ALA A 30 -5.57 -3.66 -20.27
C ALA A 30 -4.82 -4.37 -21.40
N ASP A 31 -3.77 -5.13 -21.09
CA ASP A 31 -3.03 -5.90 -22.08
C ASP A 31 -3.89 -6.97 -22.74
N ILE A 32 -4.68 -7.71 -21.96
CA ILE A 32 -5.63 -8.69 -22.49
C ILE A 32 -6.61 -7.99 -23.43
N TYR A 33 -7.14 -6.84 -23.03
CA TYR A 33 -8.05 -6.07 -23.89
C TYR A 33 -7.38 -5.66 -25.21
N ASP A 34 -6.15 -5.15 -25.18
CA ASP A 34 -5.43 -4.72 -26.38
C ASP A 34 -5.13 -5.88 -27.33
N VAL A 35 -4.81 -7.06 -26.80
CA VAL A 35 -4.54 -8.27 -27.59
C VAL A 35 -5.82 -8.84 -28.21
N TYR A 36 -6.89 -8.99 -27.42
CA TYR A 36 -8.10 -9.71 -27.87
C TYR A 36 -9.12 -8.81 -28.57
N VAL A 37 -9.19 -7.52 -28.21
CA VAL A 37 -10.19 -6.59 -28.77
C VAL A 37 -9.57 -5.69 -29.84
N LEU A 38 -8.40 -5.11 -29.58
CA LEU A 38 -7.76 -4.19 -30.52
C LEU A 38 -6.81 -4.90 -31.50
N THR A 39 -6.53 -6.20 -31.32
CA THR A 39 -5.59 -6.98 -32.14
C THR A 39 -4.21 -6.33 -32.28
N LYS A 40 -3.80 -5.58 -31.24
CA LYS A 40 -2.46 -4.97 -31.15
C LYS A 40 -1.51 -5.90 -30.40
N GLN A 41 -0.21 -5.70 -30.57
CA GLN A 41 0.74 -6.26 -29.61
C GLN A 41 0.39 -5.67 -28.24
N GLY A 42 0.10 -6.55 -27.28
CA GLY A 42 -0.19 -6.15 -25.91
C GLY A 42 0.96 -5.33 -25.34
N GLY A 43 0.62 -4.39 -24.46
CA GLY A 43 1.60 -3.80 -23.56
C GLY A 43 2.27 -4.89 -22.72
N ASN A 44 3.39 -4.57 -22.09
CA ASN A 44 4.00 -5.47 -21.12
C ASN A 44 3.53 -5.03 -19.74
N ALA A 45 2.51 -5.69 -19.17
CA ALA A 45 1.92 -5.34 -17.88
C ALA A 45 2.96 -5.30 -16.77
N LEU A 46 3.97 -6.18 -16.80
CA LEU A 46 5.05 -6.18 -15.82
C LEU A 46 5.89 -4.90 -15.92
N PHE A 47 6.17 -4.44 -17.14
CA PHE A 47 6.88 -3.19 -17.37
C PHE A 47 6.08 -2.00 -16.83
N TRP A 48 4.79 -1.89 -17.16
CA TRP A 48 3.95 -0.78 -16.69
C TRP A 48 3.73 -0.81 -15.18
N THR A 49 3.56 -2.00 -14.60
CA THR A 49 3.49 -2.18 -13.14
C THR A 49 4.78 -1.76 -12.46
N TYR A 50 5.95 -2.05 -13.05
CA TYR A 50 7.23 -1.63 -12.50
C TYR A 50 7.41 -0.10 -12.54
N VAL A 51 7.09 0.51 -13.69
CA VAL A 51 7.20 1.96 -13.92
C VAL A 51 6.27 2.74 -12.99
N PHE A 52 4.99 2.38 -12.93
CA PHE A 52 4.01 3.10 -12.11
C PHE A 52 3.98 2.63 -10.66
N GLY A 53 4.37 1.39 -10.38
CA GLY A 53 4.40 0.82 -9.03
C GLY A 53 5.38 1.54 -8.12
N THR A 54 6.55 1.92 -8.62
CA THR A 54 7.51 2.74 -7.85
C THR A 54 6.94 4.10 -7.48
N MET A 55 6.25 4.77 -8.40
CA MET A 55 5.55 6.04 -8.10
C MET A 55 4.43 5.84 -7.06
N GLY A 56 3.63 4.79 -7.20
CA GLY A 56 2.58 4.46 -6.24
C GLY A 56 3.14 4.20 -4.83
N LEU A 57 4.23 3.44 -4.72
CA LEU A 57 4.89 3.16 -3.45
C LEU A 57 5.53 4.40 -2.82
N MET A 58 6.11 5.29 -3.63
CA MET A 58 6.73 6.53 -3.15
C MET A 58 5.73 7.44 -2.42
N VAL A 59 4.45 7.40 -2.80
CA VAL A 59 3.39 8.17 -2.15
C VAL A 59 2.72 7.40 -1.01
N THR A 60 2.43 6.10 -1.23
CA THR A 60 1.65 5.30 -0.27
C THR A 60 2.44 4.91 0.98
N ILE A 61 3.76 4.66 0.87
CA ILE A 61 4.59 4.29 2.03
C ILE A 61 4.69 5.43 3.06
N PRO A 62 5.02 6.68 2.68
CA PRO A 62 5.00 7.80 3.63
C PRO A 62 3.62 8.01 4.24
N LEU A 63 2.56 7.94 3.43
CA LEU A 63 1.20 8.13 3.91
C LEU A 63 0.82 7.07 4.95
N ALA A 64 1.07 5.80 4.67
CA ALA A 64 0.81 4.69 5.59
C ALA A 64 1.62 4.83 6.89
N THR A 65 2.86 5.31 6.81
CA THR A 65 3.71 5.56 7.98
C THR A 65 3.12 6.68 8.84
N LEU A 66 2.72 7.81 8.23
CA LEU A 66 2.09 8.93 8.94
C LEU A 66 0.76 8.52 9.58
N SER A 67 -0.10 7.81 8.85
CA SER A 67 -1.36 7.30 9.38
C SER A 67 -1.13 6.38 10.59
N TYR A 68 -0.15 5.48 10.52
CA TYR A 68 0.17 4.61 11.65
C TYR A 68 0.70 5.39 12.87
N LEU A 69 1.57 6.38 12.65
CA LEU A 69 2.07 7.24 13.73
C LEU A 69 0.94 8.03 14.41
N LEU A 70 -0.01 8.56 13.64
CA LEU A 70 -1.20 9.24 14.17
C LEU A 70 -2.04 8.30 15.02
N VAL A 71 -2.33 7.09 14.54
CA VAL A 71 -3.08 6.09 15.30
C VAL A 71 -2.40 5.78 16.63
N VAL A 72 -1.08 5.55 16.61
CA VAL A 72 -0.32 5.28 17.84
C VAL A 72 -0.31 6.46 18.80
N PHE A 73 -0.24 7.70 18.28
CA PHE A 73 -0.32 8.92 19.09
C PHE A 73 -1.68 9.05 19.80
N PHE A 74 -2.79 8.79 19.09
CA PHE A 74 -4.12 8.81 19.69
C PHE A 74 -4.34 7.66 20.68
N GLU A 75 -3.89 6.44 20.36
CA GLU A 75 -3.97 5.30 21.30
C GLU A 75 -3.23 5.59 22.62
N TRP A 76 -2.07 6.26 22.54
CA TRP A 76 -1.33 6.66 23.73
C TRP A 76 -2.08 7.74 24.54
N LYS A 77 -2.58 8.78 23.87
CA LYS A 77 -3.33 9.89 24.49
C LYS A 77 -4.62 9.42 25.17
N ASP A 78 -5.35 8.49 24.56
CA ASP A 78 -6.59 7.94 25.13
C ASP A 78 -6.32 6.91 26.23
N GLY A 79 -5.19 6.22 26.18
CA GLY A 79 -4.72 5.31 27.23
C GLY A 79 -4.46 6.02 28.57
N ASP A 80 -3.93 7.24 28.54
CA ASP A 80 -3.66 8.03 29.76
C ASP A 80 -4.92 8.56 30.44
N LYS A 81 -6.01 8.81 29.68
CA LYS A 81 -7.31 9.18 30.27
C LYS A 81 -7.96 8.02 31.03
N LYS A 82 -7.88 6.80 30.49
CA LYS A 82 -8.46 5.61 31.14
C LYS A 82 -7.75 5.18 32.44
N ARG A 83 -6.57 5.72 32.73
CA ARG A 83 -5.77 5.41 33.93
C ARG A 83 -5.97 6.40 35.09
N LYS A 84 -6.70 7.49 34.86
CA LYS A 84 -7.02 8.52 35.87
C LYS A 84 -8.41 8.36 36.50
N ASP A 85 -9.27 7.54 35.90
CA ASP A 85 -10.64 7.27 36.39
C ASP A 85 -10.77 5.93 37.15
N ASN A 86 -9.63 5.26 37.43
CA ASN A 86 -9.50 4.11 38.34
C ASN A 86 -8.52 4.48 39.45
#